data_AF-A0A351NZJ8-F1
#
_entry.id   AF-A0A351NZJ8-F1
#
_cell.length_a   1.000
_cell.length_b   1.000
_cell.length_c   1.000
_cell.angle_alpha   90.00
_cell.angle_beta   90.00
_cell.angle_gamma   90.00
#
_symmetry.space_group_name_H-M   'P 1'
#
loop_
_entity.id
_entity.type
_entity.pdbx_description
1 polymer ?
#
loop_
_entity_poly.entity_id
_entity_poly.type
_entity_poly.pdbx_seq_one_letter_code
_entity_poly.pdbx_strand_id
1 'polypeptide(L)'
;MINLLAKGLKALNSDDSPWQISLALCLGLLVGLTPLLTVHNMFLLLLVLIVRVNLGVFSLSLGIFSGVAYVIDPLSEGFGFWLLHVESLQSFWTAMYQISFWRLLQFNNSLVLGSLCLCLLLVPAVFIGSKVLIEQYRLTIMSWVQRRRLIVWLKSSRVFSAYLLLNDRSAK
;
A
#
# COMPACT_ATOMS: atom_id res chain seq x y z
N MET A 1 -3.94 16.95 3.16
CA MET A 1 -2.71 16.16 2.89
C MET A 1 -1.83 16.00 4.13
N ILE A 2 -1.49 17.07 4.87
CA ILE A 2 -0.70 16.99 6.12
C ILE A 2 -1.31 16.01 7.15
N ASN A 3 -2.64 15.97 7.25
CA ASN A 3 -3.34 15.08 8.18
C ASN A 3 -3.21 13.59 7.83
N LEU A 4 -2.98 13.24 6.55
CA LEU A 4 -2.74 11.85 6.11
C LEU A 4 -1.33 11.40 6.46
N LEU A 5 -0.33 12.27 6.22
CA LEU A 5 1.05 12.05 6.65
C LEU A 5 1.13 11.89 8.17
N ALA A 6 0.45 12.75 8.93
CA ALA A 6 0.38 12.66 10.38
C ALA A 6 -0.29 11.36 10.86
N LYS A 7 -1.37 10.91 10.19
CA LYS A 7 -2.00 9.61 10.47
C LYS A 7 -1.09 8.43 10.16
N GLY A 8 -0.33 8.47 9.05
CA GLY A 8 0.64 7.44 8.69
C GLY A 8 1.81 7.37 9.68
N LEU A 9 2.37 8.51 10.07
CA LEU A 9 3.41 8.58 11.11
C LEU A 9 2.89 8.13 12.48
N LYS A 10 1.65 8.48 12.82
CA LYS A 10 0.98 8.00 14.03
C LYS A 10 0.79 6.49 14.00
N ALA A 11 0.45 5.91 12.85
CA ALA A 11 0.29 4.46 12.68
C ALA A 11 1.61 3.69 12.84
N LEU A 12 2.75 4.27 12.46
CA LEU A 12 4.05 3.65 12.72
C LEU A 12 4.35 3.55 14.22
N ASN A 13 3.84 4.51 15.00
CA ASN A 13 3.95 4.59 16.46
C ASN A 13 2.73 4.02 17.22
N SER A 14 1.71 3.49 16.54
CA SER A 14 0.55 2.87 17.19
C SER A 14 0.84 1.43 17.59
N ASP A 15 0.00 0.88 18.48
CA ASP A 15 0.05 -0.53 18.89
C ASP A 15 -0.33 -1.52 17.77
N ASP A 16 -0.56 -1.04 16.54
CA ASP A 16 -0.82 -1.91 15.38
C ASP A 16 0.37 -2.84 15.17
N SER A 17 0.12 -4.09 14.80
CA SER A 17 1.23 -5.03 14.60
C SER A 17 2.08 -4.63 13.38
N PRO A 18 3.43 -4.83 13.40
CA PRO A 18 4.29 -4.56 12.23
C PRO A 18 3.80 -5.29 10.97
N TRP A 19 3.22 -6.48 11.15
CA TRP A 19 2.57 -7.27 10.10
C TRP A 19 1.42 -6.51 9.42
N GLN A 20 0.49 -5.92 10.18
CA GLN A 20 -0.66 -5.18 9.62
C GLN A 20 -0.23 -3.93 8.85
N ILE A 21 0.81 -3.24 9.32
CA ILE A 21 1.36 -2.05 8.65
C ILE A 21 2.05 -2.46 7.34
N SER A 22 2.86 -3.53 7.37
CA SER A 22 3.55 -4.07 6.18
C SER A 22 2.55 -4.54 5.13
N LEU A 23 1.45 -5.18 5.56
CA LEU A 23 0.37 -5.60 4.68
C LEU A 23 -0.37 -4.39 4.07
N ALA A 24 -0.62 -3.34 4.85
CA ALA A 24 -1.21 -2.11 4.34
C ALA A 24 -0.32 -1.43 3.27
N LEU A 25 1.00 -1.45 3.46
CA LEU A 25 1.96 -0.99 2.47
C LEU A 25 1.89 -1.82 1.17
N CYS A 26 1.86 -3.15 1.29
CA CYS A 26 1.77 -4.05 0.13
C CYS A 26 0.46 -3.92 -0.64
N LEU A 27 -0.67 -3.77 0.06
CA LEU A 27 -1.97 -3.53 -0.57
C LEU A 27 -2.01 -2.18 -1.28
N GLY A 28 -1.40 -1.14 -0.67
CA GLY A 28 -1.26 0.16 -1.34
C GLY A 28 -0.30 0.13 -2.52
N LEU A 29 0.72 -0.73 -2.50
CA LEU A 29 1.56 -1.00 -3.67
C LEU A 29 0.76 -1.65 -4.79
N LEU A 30 0.00 -2.71 -4.48
CA LEU A 30 -0.81 -3.43 -5.45
C LEU A 30 -1.84 -2.53 -6.11
N VAL A 31 -2.58 -1.74 -5.33
CA VAL A 31 -3.61 -0.83 -5.87
C VAL A 31 -2.98 0.43 -6.48
N GLY A 32 -1.85 0.89 -5.96
CA GLY A 32 -1.23 2.15 -6.37
C GLY A 32 -0.46 2.07 -7.68
N LEU A 33 0.21 0.94 -7.94
CA LEU A 33 1.01 0.73 -9.16
C LEU A 33 0.20 0.16 -10.34
N THR A 34 -0.98 -0.39 -10.10
CA THR A 34 -1.86 -0.86 -11.17
C THR A 34 -2.88 0.23 -11.52
N PRO A 35 -3.40 0.26 -12.76
CA PRO A 35 -4.43 1.22 -13.14
C PRO A 35 -5.65 1.17 -12.20
N LEU A 36 -5.97 2.29 -11.56
CA LEU A 36 -6.96 2.36 -10.47
C LEU A 36 -8.36 1.89 -10.88
N LEU A 37 -8.78 2.16 -12.11
CA LEU A 37 -10.13 1.88 -12.62
C LEU A 37 -10.29 0.45 -13.19
N THR A 38 -9.67 -0.52 -12.54
CA THR A 38 -9.72 -1.93 -12.94
C THR A 38 -10.52 -2.74 -11.94
N VAL A 39 -11.18 -3.80 -12.43
CA VAL A 39 -12.04 -4.64 -11.58
C VAL A 39 -11.24 -5.33 -10.48
N HIS A 40 -10.01 -5.78 -10.77
CA HIS A 40 -9.15 -6.40 -9.75
C HIS A 40 -8.83 -5.43 -8.60
N ASN A 41 -8.63 -4.14 -8.89
CA ASN A 41 -8.41 -3.12 -7.86
C ASN A 41 -9.65 -2.88 -7.00
N MET A 42 -10.85 -2.99 -7.55
CA MET A 42 -12.08 -2.95 -6.73
C MET A 42 -12.12 -4.11 -5.73
N PHE A 43 -11.73 -5.31 -6.15
CA PHE A 43 -11.62 -6.46 -5.25
C PHE A 43 -10.54 -6.25 -4.18
N LEU A 44 -9.38 -5.69 -4.54
CA LEU A 44 -8.32 -5.38 -3.58
C LEU A 44 -8.75 -4.29 -2.58
N LEU A 45 -9.49 -3.27 -3.02
CA LEU A 45 -10.05 -2.25 -2.14
C LEU A 45 -11.07 -2.85 -1.16
N LEU A 46 -11.95 -3.75 -1.64
CA LEU A 46 -12.85 -4.50 -0.76
C LEU A 46 -12.05 -5.33 0.26
N LEU A 47 -10.98 -6.00 -0.19
CA LEU A 47 -10.11 -6.79 0.67
C LEU A 47 -9.46 -5.93 1.76
N VAL A 48 -9.01 -4.72 1.44
CA VAL A 48 -8.46 -3.75 2.42
C VAL A 48 -9.47 -3.40 3.51
N LEU A 49 -10.76 -3.33 3.18
CA LEU A 49 -11.83 -3.02 4.13
C LEU A 49 -12.21 -4.22 5.02
N ILE A 50 -12.07 -5.44 4.50
CA ILE A 50 -12.37 -6.68 5.23
C ILE A 50 -11.20 -7.09 6.13
N VAL A 51 -9.98 -6.98 5.62
CA VAL A 51 -8.77 -7.33 6.38
C VAL A 51 -8.48 -6.22 7.38
N ARG A 52 -8.17 -6.58 8.63
CA ARG A 52 -7.78 -5.62 9.68
C ARG A 52 -6.38 -5.04 9.43
N VAL A 53 -6.25 -4.17 8.42
CA VAL A 53 -5.02 -3.42 8.12
C VAL A 53 -5.14 -1.95 8.55
N ASN A 54 -4.01 -1.27 8.69
CA ASN A 54 -4.04 0.16 9.00
C ASN A 54 -4.40 0.99 7.76
N LEU A 55 -5.62 1.52 7.73
CA LEU A 55 -6.13 2.31 6.61
C LEU A 55 -5.33 3.60 6.36
N GLY A 56 -4.76 4.21 7.40
CA GLY A 56 -3.94 5.42 7.25
C GLY A 56 -2.64 5.13 6.50
N VAL A 57 -1.99 4.02 6.82
CA VAL A 57 -0.79 3.54 6.12
C VAL A 57 -1.15 3.14 4.69
N PHE A 58 -2.26 2.43 4.49
CA PHE A 58 -2.75 2.07 3.16
C PHE A 58 -3.01 3.31 2.28
N SER A 59 -3.71 4.32 2.79
CA SER A 59 -3.96 5.55 2.01
C SER A 59 -2.68 6.30 1.68
N LEU A 60 -1.71 6.30 2.60
CA LEU A 60 -0.41 6.92 2.38
C LEU A 60 0.40 6.15 1.31
N SER A 61 0.47 4.83 1.42
CA SER A 61 1.16 3.98 0.44
C SER A 61 0.52 4.08 -0.93
N LEU A 62 -0.82 4.06 -1.01
CA LEU A 62 -1.55 4.26 -2.26
C LEU A 62 -1.15 5.59 -2.92
N GLY A 63 -1.12 6.70 -2.18
CA GLY A 63 -0.70 7.98 -2.74
C GLY A 63 0.75 8.00 -3.23
N ILE A 64 1.67 7.37 -2.47
CA ILE A 64 3.09 7.28 -2.85
C ILE A 64 3.24 6.41 -4.10
N PHE A 65 2.68 5.21 -4.09
CA PHE A 65 2.84 4.24 -5.19
C PHE A 65 2.10 4.67 -6.46
N SER A 66 0.96 5.35 -6.36
CA SER A 66 0.34 6.01 -7.52
C SER A 66 1.18 7.14 -8.09
N GLY A 67 1.94 7.86 -7.25
CA GLY A 67 2.94 8.81 -7.74
C GLY A 67 4.09 8.12 -8.48
N VAL A 68 4.56 6.99 -7.94
CA VAL A 68 5.62 6.17 -8.54
C VAL A 68 5.15 5.53 -9.85
N ALA A 69 3.87 5.17 -9.97
CA ALA A 69 3.28 4.57 -11.17
C ALA A 69 3.55 5.40 -12.42
N TYR A 70 3.42 6.73 -12.36
CA TYR A 70 3.71 7.62 -13.51
C TYR A 70 5.10 7.41 -14.15
N VAL A 71 6.09 6.98 -13.37
CA VAL A 71 7.45 6.70 -13.85
C VAL A 71 7.59 5.25 -14.30
N ILE A 72 6.92 4.32 -13.62
CA ILE A 72 7.04 2.89 -13.88
C ILE A 72 6.11 2.43 -15.02
N ASP A 73 5.01 3.12 -15.28
CA ASP A 73 3.97 2.73 -16.24
C ASP A 73 4.52 2.42 -17.65
N PRO A 74 5.44 3.21 -18.25
CA PRO A 74 6.03 2.84 -19.54
C PRO A 74 6.81 1.52 -19.50
N LEU A 75 7.48 1.22 -18.37
CA LEU A 75 8.19 -0.04 -18.16
C LEU A 75 7.21 -1.19 -17.97
N SER A 76 6.15 -0.98 -17.19
CA SER A 76 5.05 -1.94 -16.99
C SER A 76 4.40 -2.29 -18.32
N GLU A 77 4.04 -1.29 -19.12
CA GLU A 77 3.40 -1.49 -20.41
C GLU A 77 4.32 -2.25 -21.38
N GLY A 78 5.60 -1.86 -21.47
CA GLY A 78 6.57 -2.56 -22.30
C GLY A 78 6.76 -4.02 -21.90
N PHE A 79 6.87 -4.29 -20.60
CA PHE A 79 6.99 -5.65 -20.08
C PHE A 79 5.74 -6.49 -20.35
N GLY A 80 4.54 -5.92 -20.12
CA GLY A 80 3.29 -6.61 -20.39
C GLY A 80 3.05 -6.84 -21.88
N PHE A 81 3.44 -5.89 -22.74
CA PHE A 81 3.39 -6.06 -24.20
C PHE A 81 4.27 -7.22 -24.64
N TRP A 82 5.52 -7.27 -24.17
CA TRP A 82 6.43 -8.39 -24.44
C TRP A 82 5.81 -9.71 -23.99
N LEU A 83 5.28 -9.77 -22.76
CA LEU A 83 4.70 -10.99 -22.19
C LEU A 83 3.48 -11.51 -22.99
N LEU A 84 2.65 -10.61 -23.51
CA LEU A 84 1.50 -10.95 -24.36
C LEU A 84 1.90 -11.43 -25.77
N HIS A 85 3.09 -11.06 -26.25
CA HIS A 85 3.53 -11.37 -27.62
C HIS A 85 4.50 -12.55 -27.71
N VAL A 86 5.03 -13.05 -26.60
CA VAL A 86 5.86 -14.26 -26.58
C VAL A 86 5.09 -15.46 -27.15
N GLU A 87 5.61 -16.04 -28.24
CA GLU A 87 4.96 -17.13 -28.99
C GLU A 87 4.61 -18.34 -28.11
N SER A 88 5.50 -18.71 -27.18
CA SER A 88 5.31 -19.86 -26.30
C SER A 88 4.12 -19.70 -25.34
N LEU A 89 3.67 -18.47 -25.08
CA LEU A 89 2.54 -18.17 -24.21
C LEU A 89 1.23 -17.90 -24.97
N GLN A 90 1.25 -17.84 -26.31
CA GLN A 90 0.05 -17.50 -27.10
C GLN A 90 -1.12 -18.47 -26.87
N SER A 91 -0.84 -19.78 -26.82
CA SER A 91 -1.88 -20.77 -26.53
C SER A 91 -2.50 -20.58 -25.14
N PHE A 92 -1.70 -20.19 -24.15
CA PHE A 92 -2.17 -19.90 -22.78
C PHE A 92 -3.05 -18.66 -22.75
N TRP A 93 -2.60 -17.55 -23.35
CA TRP A 93 -3.37 -16.31 -23.43
C TRP A 93 -4.67 -16.50 -24.20
N THR A 94 -4.64 -17.26 -25.29
CA THR A 94 -5.82 -17.59 -26.09
C THR A 94 -6.84 -18.38 -25.27
N ALA A 95 -6.39 -19.40 -24.52
CA ALA A 95 -7.27 -20.17 -23.64
C ALA A 95 -7.91 -19.30 -22.54
N MET A 96 -7.14 -18.41 -21.91
CA MET A 96 -7.67 -17.45 -20.92
C MET A 96 -8.67 -16.48 -21.55
N TYR A 97 -8.40 -15.99 -22.77
CA TYR A 97 -9.25 -15.03 -23.46
C TYR A 97 -10.66 -15.58 -23.76
N GLN A 98 -10.79 -16.89 -23.97
CA GLN A 98 -12.10 -17.53 -24.18
C GLN A 98 -13.02 -17.42 -22.95
N ILE A 99 -12.46 -17.29 -21.75
CA ILE A 99 -13.21 -17.22 -20.50
C ILE A 99 -13.54 -15.75 -20.18
N SER A 100 -14.84 -15.45 -20.05
CA SER A 100 -15.34 -14.09 -19.79
C SER A 100 -14.80 -13.46 -18.50
N PHE A 101 -14.54 -14.28 -17.47
CA PHE A 101 -13.97 -13.83 -16.20
C PHE A 101 -12.59 -13.16 -16.39
N TRP A 102 -11.71 -13.76 -17.18
CA TRP A 102 -10.37 -13.19 -17.40
C TRP A 102 -10.44 -11.91 -18.21
N ARG A 103 -11.28 -11.84 -19.25
CA ARG A 103 -11.48 -10.59 -20.03
C ARG A 103 -11.98 -9.44 -19.15
N LEU A 104 -12.84 -9.72 -18.18
CA LEU A 104 -13.33 -8.72 -17.24
C LEU A 104 -12.23 -8.14 -16.34
N LEU A 105 -11.19 -8.93 -16.02
CA LEU A 105 -10.00 -8.45 -15.31
C LEU A 105 -9.04 -7.64 -16.19
N GLN A 106 -9.32 -7.52 -17.48
CA GLN A 106 -8.52 -6.79 -18.47
C GLN A 106 -7.06 -7.27 -18.57
N PHE A 107 -6.81 -8.58 -18.41
CA PHE A 107 -5.46 -9.14 -18.53
C PHE A 107 -4.83 -8.94 -19.93
N ASN A 108 -5.66 -8.71 -20.95
CA ASN A 108 -5.23 -8.43 -22.32
C ASN A 108 -4.72 -6.98 -22.50
N ASN A 109 -4.83 -6.14 -21.48
CA ASN A 109 -4.21 -4.82 -21.45
C ASN A 109 -2.76 -4.97 -20.96
N SER A 110 -1.80 -4.56 -21.79
CA SER A 110 -0.35 -4.64 -21.51
C SER A 110 0.04 -3.94 -20.22
N LEU A 111 -0.50 -2.73 -19.97
CA LEU A 111 -0.22 -1.98 -18.76
C LEU A 111 -0.75 -2.71 -17.51
N VAL A 112 -1.98 -3.24 -17.56
CA VAL A 112 -2.57 -3.99 -16.45
C VAL A 112 -1.78 -5.26 -16.16
N LEU A 113 -1.46 -6.06 -17.19
CA LEU A 113 -0.72 -7.31 -17.01
C LEU A 113 0.69 -7.06 -16.49
N GLY A 114 1.40 -6.12 -17.11
CA GLY A 114 2.78 -5.81 -16.74
C GLY A 114 2.90 -5.23 -15.34
N SER A 115 2.02 -4.28 -14.98
CA SER A 115 1.98 -3.73 -13.62
C SER A 115 1.65 -4.80 -12.57
N LEU A 116 0.69 -5.69 -12.84
CA LEU A 116 0.38 -6.81 -11.95
C LEU A 116 1.57 -7.74 -11.74
N CYS A 117 2.26 -8.14 -12.81
CA CYS A 117 3.44 -8.99 -12.70
C CYS A 117 4.57 -8.31 -11.92
N LEU A 118 4.85 -7.03 -12.18
CA LEU A 118 5.86 -6.26 -11.44
C LEU A 118 5.48 -6.12 -9.96
N CYS A 119 4.21 -5.84 -9.67
CA CYS A 119 3.73 -5.79 -8.29
C CYS A 119 3.94 -7.13 -7.58
N LEU A 120 3.57 -8.25 -8.20
CA LEU A 120 3.76 -9.59 -7.61
C LEU A 120 5.22 -9.89 -7.30
N LEU A 121 6.15 -9.40 -8.12
CA LEU A 121 7.59 -9.52 -7.86
C LEU A 121 8.05 -8.61 -6.71
N LEU A 122 7.50 -7.40 -6.60
CA LEU A 122 7.89 -6.41 -5.59
C LEU A 122 7.25 -6.66 -4.22
N VAL A 123 6.06 -7.26 -4.14
CA VAL A 123 5.32 -7.48 -2.89
C VAL A 123 6.16 -8.22 -1.84
N PRO A 124 6.83 -9.35 -2.11
CA PRO A 124 7.64 -10.04 -1.10
C PRO A 124 8.77 -9.16 -0.57
N ALA A 125 9.45 -8.43 -1.45
CA ALA A 125 10.55 -7.54 -1.08
C ALA A 125 10.05 -6.37 -0.21
N VAL A 126 8.95 -5.73 -0.60
CA VAL A 126 8.33 -4.64 0.16
C VAL A 126 7.78 -5.14 1.49
N PHE A 127 7.18 -6.32 1.52
CA PHE A 127 6.63 -6.91 2.74
C PHE A 127 7.72 -7.17 3.78
N ILE A 128 8.78 -7.89 3.39
CA ILE A 128 9.89 -8.22 4.29
C ILE A 128 10.65 -6.95 4.68
N GLY A 129 10.98 -6.10 3.71
CA GLY A 129 11.70 -4.85 3.94
C GLY A 129 10.96 -3.92 4.88
N SER A 130 9.66 -3.68 4.64
CA SER A 130 8.85 -2.83 5.52
C SER A 130 8.71 -3.42 6.92
N LYS A 131 8.47 -4.74 7.06
CA LYS A 131 8.37 -5.39 8.37
C LYS A 131 9.65 -5.19 9.20
N VAL A 132 10.81 -5.48 8.60
CA VAL A 132 12.12 -5.33 9.27
C VAL A 132 12.37 -3.86 9.65
N LEU A 133 12.09 -2.92 8.75
CA LEU A 133 12.24 -1.49 9.01
C LEU A 133 11.35 -1.03 10.17
N ILE A 134 10.10 -1.48 10.23
CA ILE A 134 9.15 -1.11 11.29
C ILE A 134 9.58 -1.72 12.63
N GLU A 135 10.04 -2.97 12.66
CA GLU A 135 10.54 -3.62 13.88
C GLU A 135 11.78 -2.91 14.41
N GLN A 136 12.76 -2.60 13.55
CA GLN A 136 13.96 -1.84 13.92
C GLN A 136 13.62 -0.42 14.39
N TYR A 137 12.71 0.25 13.70
CA TYR A 137 12.20 1.56 14.07
C TYR A 137 11.62 1.51 15.50
N ARG A 138 10.77 0.53 15.81
CA ARG A 138 10.15 0.41 17.15
C ARG A 138 11.17 0.15 18.26
N LEU A 139 12.13 -0.74 18.05
CA LEU A 139 13.16 -1.03 19.04
C LEU A 139 14.03 0.21 19.35
N THR A 140 14.39 0.95 18.31
CA THR A 140 15.29 2.12 18.42
C THR A 140 14.56 3.34 18.95
N ILE A 141 13.34 3.60 18.47
CA ILE A 141 12.61 4.82 18.81
C ILE A 141 11.83 4.67 20.10
N MET A 142 11.30 3.50 20.44
CA MET A 142 10.60 3.34 21.73
C MET A 142 11.56 3.52 22.91
N SER A 143 12.81 3.03 22.78
CA SER A 143 13.85 3.25 23.78
C SER A 143 14.35 4.69 23.83
N TRP A 144 14.36 5.42 22.71
CA TRP A 144 14.74 6.83 22.65
C TRP A 144 13.63 7.77 23.15
N VAL A 145 12.37 7.46 22.83
CA VAL A 145 11.17 8.18 23.25
C VAL A 145 10.94 8.04 24.75
N GLN A 146 11.15 6.85 25.33
CA GLN A 146 11.10 6.67 26.78
C GLN A 146 12.22 7.42 27.50
N ARG A 147 13.42 7.56 26.91
CA ARG A 147 14.54 8.31 27.50
C ARG A 147 14.40 9.82 27.37
N ARG A 148 13.74 10.32 26.32
CA ARG A 148 13.54 11.76 26.14
C ARG A 148 12.23 12.21 26.79
N ARG A 149 12.35 12.82 27.97
CA ARG A 149 11.34 13.70 28.63
C ARG A 149 10.80 14.85 27.75
N LEU A 150 11.06 14.87 26.44
CA LEU A 150 10.55 15.86 25.48
C LEU A 150 9.05 15.71 25.17
N ILE A 151 8.44 14.56 25.49
CA ILE A 151 6.97 14.39 25.41
C ILE A 151 6.26 15.24 26.48
N VAL A 152 6.89 15.55 27.61
CA VAL A 152 6.30 16.46 28.62
C VAL A 152 6.21 17.89 28.08
N TRP A 153 7.14 18.27 27.20
CA TRP A 153 7.18 19.61 26.60
C TRP A 153 6.28 19.75 25.37
N LEU A 154 6.17 18.71 24.53
CA LEU A 154 5.25 18.69 23.38
C LEU A 154 3.76 18.57 23.77
N LYS A 155 3.47 18.00 24.95
CA LYS A 155 2.14 18.05 25.60
C LYS A 155 1.65 19.48 25.88
N SER A 156 2.52 20.49 25.88
CA SER A 156 2.18 21.90 26.05
C SER A 156 1.90 22.64 24.74
N SER A 157 2.13 22.03 23.58
CA SER A 157 1.90 22.69 22.29
C SER A 157 0.43 22.51 21.85
N ARG A 158 -0.18 23.58 21.32
CA ARG A 158 -1.59 23.65 20.88
C ARG A 158 -2.03 22.54 19.91
N VAL A 159 -1.07 21.86 19.28
CA VAL A 159 -1.29 20.73 18.36
C VAL A 159 -1.72 19.47 19.11
N PHE A 160 -1.22 19.25 20.33
CA PHE A 160 -1.58 18.08 21.14
C PHE A 160 -2.99 18.20 21.76
N SER A 161 -3.42 19.42 22.10
CA SER A 161 -4.80 19.70 22.53
C SER A 161 -5.82 19.47 21.41
N ALA A 162 -5.48 19.80 20.16
CA ALA A 162 -6.35 19.51 19.01
C ALA A 162 -6.49 17.99 18.77
N TYR A 163 -5.43 17.23 19.04
CA TYR A 163 -5.45 15.77 18.98
C TYR A 163 -6.32 15.15 20.09
N LEU A 164 -6.24 15.65 21.33
CA LEU A 164 -7.07 15.21 22.45
C LEU A 164 -8.56 15.54 22.26
N LEU A 165 -8.89 16.73 21.74
CA LEU A 165 -10.27 17.14 21.44
C LEU A 165 -10.95 16.26 20.38
N LEU A 166 -10.18 15.68 19.45
CA LEU A 166 -10.69 14.73 18.47
C LEU A 166 -10.89 13.32 19.05
N ASN A 167 -10.11 12.96 20.08
CA ASN A 167 -10.22 11.67 20.76
C ASN A 167 -11.41 11.63 21.73
N ASP A 168 -11.74 12.76 22.37
CA ASP A 168 -12.86 12.85 23.32
C ASP A 168 -14.25 12.86 22.63
N ARG A 169 -14.31 13.23 21.35
CA ARG A 169 -15.56 13.21 20.58
C ARG A 169 -15.96 11.84 20.05
N SER A 170 -15.10 10.82 20.14
CA SER A 170 -15.47 9.44 19.80
C SER A 170 -15.94 8.62 21.02
N ALA A 171 -16.08 9.25 22.19
CA ALA A 171 -16.55 8.62 23.43
C ALA A 171 -17.98 9.05 23.84
N LYS A 172 -18.73 9.70 22.95
CA LYS A 172 -20.17 9.96 23.11
C LYS A 172 -20.95 9.36 21.95
#